data_AF-X1P3F2-F1
#
_entry.id   AF-X1P3F2-F1
#
_cell.length_a   1.000
_cell.length_b   1.000
_cell.length_c   1.000
_cell.angle_alpha   90.00
_cell.angle_beta   90.00
_cell.angle_gamma   90.00
#
_symmetry.space_group_name_H-M   'P 1'
#
loop_
_entity.id
_entity.type
_entity.pdbx_description
1 polymer ?
#
loop_
_entity_poly.entity_id
_entity_poly.type
_entity_poly.pdbx_seq_one_letter_code
_entity_poly.pdbx_strand_id
1 'polypeptide(L)'
;QLFVISRIIDDVLASSKWRFVTELLSAEIITWPQPLDFQIADLPPSTSNEMFSFFDQVKDLFGVVIVSQPTKISTIGLIRTIDLLRVKQIPILGLVANQDGFLNRLGEIEYQFLSPRVDLQKVAL
;
A
#
# COMPACT_ATOMS: atom_id res chain seq x y z
N GLN A 1 19.98 6.46 27.54
CA GLN A 1 18.94 5.57 28.12
C GLN A 1 17.64 5.59 27.30
N LEU A 2 17.05 6.74 26.97
CA LEU A 2 15.85 6.83 26.12
C LEU A 2 15.98 6.18 24.72
N PHE A 3 17.13 6.34 24.05
CA PHE A 3 17.40 5.76 22.72
C PHE A 3 17.44 4.22 22.70
N VAL A 4 17.86 3.59 23.81
CA VAL A 4 17.90 2.13 23.93
C VAL A 4 16.49 1.58 24.14
N ILE A 5 15.68 2.29 24.94
CA ILE A 5 14.28 1.92 25.18
C ILE A 5 13.44 2.08 23.91
N SER A 6 13.64 3.16 23.12
CA SER A 6 12.92 3.32 21.86
C SER A 6 13.23 2.17 20.90
N ARG A 7 14.50 1.77 20.78
CA ARG A 7 14.92 0.67 19.90
C ARG A 7 14.30 -0.67 20.31
N ILE A 8 14.23 -0.95 21.61
CA ILE A 8 13.58 -2.17 22.12
C ILE A 8 12.07 -2.17 21.81
N ILE A 9 11.41 -1.02 21.94
CA ILE A 9 9.99 -0.89 21.59
C ILE A 9 9.79 -1.08 20.07
N ASP A 10 10.65 -0.49 19.24
CA ASP A 10 10.62 -0.64 17.79
C ASP A 10 10.85 -2.12 17.38
N ASP A 11 11.79 -2.81 18.03
CA ASP A 11 12.06 -4.24 17.78
C ASP A 11 10.87 -5.12 18.17
N VAL A 12 10.22 -4.84 19.31
CA VAL A 12 9.02 -5.58 19.76
C VAL A 12 7.83 -5.32 18.84
N LEU A 13 7.59 -4.07 18.45
CA LEU A 13 6.52 -3.70 17.52
C LEU A 13 6.76 -4.30 16.13
N ALA A 14 8.00 -4.25 15.64
CA ALA A 14 8.40 -4.91 14.41
C ALA A 14 8.08 -6.40 14.52
N SER A 15 8.58 -7.10 15.56
CA SER A 15 8.37 -8.55 15.73
C SER A 15 6.90 -8.97 15.72
N SER A 16 6.02 -8.14 16.27
CA SER A 16 4.58 -8.39 16.29
C SER A 16 3.95 -8.27 14.89
N LYS A 17 4.40 -7.31 14.09
CA LYS A 17 3.95 -7.13 12.69
C LYS A 17 4.51 -8.18 11.74
N TRP A 18 5.78 -8.57 11.91
CA TRP A 18 6.38 -9.70 11.19
C TRP A 18 5.62 -11.00 11.44
N ARG A 19 5.26 -11.24 12.71
CA ARG A 19 4.49 -12.42 13.10
C ARG A 19 3.14 -12.47 12.38
N PHE A 20 2.43 -11.35 12.22
CA PHE A 20 1.15 -11.33 11.51
C PHE A 20 1.24 -11.85 10.07
N VAL A 21 2.25 -11.43 9.30
CA VAL A 21 2.41 -11.89 7.90
C VAL A 21 2.72 -13.38 7.85
N THR A 22 3.61 -13.84 8.73
CA THR A 22 3.94 -15.27 8.84
C THR A 22 2.71 -16.08 9.24
N GLU A 23 1.87 -15.58 10.15
CA GLU A 23 0.63 -16.22 10.56
C GLU A 23 -0.39 -16.28 9.42
N LEU A 24 -0.55 -15.19 8.66
CA LEU A 24 -1.47 -15.11 7.52
C LEU A 24 -1.14 -16.13 6.42
N LEU A 25 0.15 -16.34 6.19
CA LEU A 25 0.68 -17.25 5.16
C LEU A 25 0.86 -18.69 5.67
N SER A 26 0.71 -18.93 6.97
CA SER A 26 0.88 -20.26 7.56
C SER A 26 -0.38 -21.11 7.43
N ALA A 27 -0.29 -22.20 6.68
CA ALA A 27 -1.35 -23.20 6.59
C ALA A 27 -1.66 -23.92 7.93
N GLU A 28 -0.75 -23.84 8.90
CA GLU A 28 -0.94 -24.40 10.24
C GLU A 28 -1.80 -23.49 11.14
N ILE A 29 -1.93 -22.21 10.78
CA ILE A 29 -2.61 -21.20 11.59
C ILE A 29 -3.91 -20.76 10.92
N ILE A 30 -3.87 -20.50 9.61
CA ILE A 30 -5.03 -20.12 8.82
C ILE A 30 -5.21 -21.10 7.68
N THR A 31 -6.41 -21.68 7.58
CA THR A 31 -6.80 -22.52 6.45
C THR A 31 -7.56 -21.69 5.42
N TRP A 32 -6.90 -21.37 4.32
CA TRP A 32 -7.54 -20.79 3.15
C TRP A 32 -8.24 -21.88 2.31
N PRO A 33 -9.31 -21.54 1.57
CA PRO A 33 -9.96 -22.49 0.66
C PRO A 33 -8.98 -22.99 -0.41
N GLN A 34 -9.19 -24.22 -0.88
CA GLN A 34 -8.41 -24.80 -1.96
C GLN A 34 -9.35 -25.22 -3.12
N PRO A 35 -9.16 -24.69 -4.34
CA PRO A 35 -8.11 -23.75 -4.74
C PRO A 35 -8.34 -22.32 -4.21
N LEU A 36 -7.24 -21.56 -4.06
CA LEU A 36 -7.26 -20.12 -3.81
C LEU A 36 -6.71 -19.41 -5.05
N ASP A 37 -7.56 -18.70 -5.78
CA ASP A 37 -7.13 -17.99 -6.99
C ASP A 37 -6.37 -16.71 -6.68
N PHE A 38 -6.81 -15.98 -5.65
CA PHE A 38 -6.21 -14.70 -5.25
C PHE A 38 -6.25 -14.51 -3.73
N GLN A 39 -5.17 -13.97 -3.20
CA GLN A 39 -5.11 -13.39 -1.86
C GLN A 39 -4.77 -11.90 -1.99
N ILE A 40 -5.62 -11.03 -1.44
CA ILE A 40 -5.41 -9.58 -1.45
C ILE A 40 -5.07 -9.15 -0.03
N ALA A 41 -3.92 -8.50 0.14
CA ALA A 41 -3.49 -7.92 1.41
C ALA A 41 -3.63 -6.39 1.36
N ASP A 42 -4.35 -5.84 2.33
CA ASP A 42 -4.37 -4.39 2.57
C ASP A 42 -3.15 -4.01 3.41
N LEU A 43 -2.23 -3.25 2.83
CA LEU A 43 -0.98 -2.87 3.46
C LEU A 43 -1.11 -1.48 4.10
N PRO A 44 -0.42 -1.22 5.22
CA PRO A 44 -0.36 0.12 5.79
C PRO A 44 0.19 1.14 4.76
N PRO A 45 -0.13 2.43 4.91
CA PRO A 45 0.19 3.46 3.93
C PRO A 45 1.68 3.56 3.56
N SER A 46 1.91 4.04 2.35
CA SER A 46 2.89 3.51 1.40
C SER A 46 4.36 3.94 1.52
N THR A 47 4.85 4.19 2.73
CA THR A 47 6.28 4.51 2.98
C THR A 47 6.83 3.94 4.28
N SER A 48 6.08 3.08 4.97
CA SER A 48 6.58 2.45 6.21
C SER A 48 7.51 1.28 5.88
N ASN A 49 8.47 1.00 6.77
CA ASN A 49 9.29 -0.21 6.70
C ASN A 49 8.43 -1.50 6.69
N GLU A 50 7.19 -1.41 7.17
CA GLU A 50 6.23 -2.51 7.28
C GLU A 50 5.78 -3.01 5.91
N MET A 51 5.50 -2.11 4.96
CA MET A 51 5.19 -2.49 3.59
C MET A 51 6.33 -3.33 2.97
N PHE A 52 7.58 -2.92 3.18
CA PHE A 52 8.73 -3.64 2.64
C PHE A 52 8.93 -5.00 3.32
N SER A 53 8.75 -5.05 4.64
CA SER A 53 8.81 -6.31 5.39
C SER A 53 7.79 -7.34 4.90
N PHE A 54 6.63 -6.89 4.42
CA PHE A 54 5.64 -7.75 3.81
C PHE A 54 6.15 -8.35 2.49
N PHE A 55 6.68 -7.51 1.59
CA PHE A 55 7.20 -7.96 0.31
C PHE A 55 8.37 -8.94 0.43
N ASP A 56 9.21 -8.79 1.45
CA ASP A 56 10.32 -9.72 1.70
C ASP A 56 9.85 -11.11 2.17
N GLN A 57 8.62 -11.23 2.69
CA GLN A 57 8.06 -12.48 3.21
C GLN A 57 7.17 -13.22 2.19
N VAL A 58 6.52 -12.50 1.28
CA VAL A 58 5.64 -13.09 0.27
C VAL A 58 6.47 -13.56 -0.93
N LYS A 59 6.60 -14.88 -1.08
CA LYS A 59 7.45 -15.49 -2.12
C LYS A 59 6.81 -15.48 -3.52
N ASP A 60 5.49 -15.46 -3.59
CA ASP A 60 4.67 -15.57 -4.80
C ASP A 60 3.87 -14.29 -5.07
N LEU A 61 4.47 -13.14 -4.80
CA LEU A 61 3.84 -11.85 -5.03
C LEU A 61 3.62 -11.62 -6.52
N PHE A 62 2.35 -11.65 -6.95
CA PHE A 62 1.96 -11.36 -8.33
C PHE A 62 2.18 -9.88 -8.69
N GLY A 63 1.90 -8.97 -7.74
CA GLY A 63 2.15 -7.55 -7.89
C GLY A 63 1.33 -6.70 -6.94
N VAL A 64 1.41 -5.37 -7.13
CA VAL A 64 0.78 -4.37 -6.27
C VAL A 64 -0.18 -3.52 -7.08
N VAL A 65 -1.37 -3.30 -6.53
CA VAL A 65 -2.30 -2.25 -6.99
C VAL A 65 -2.13 -1.05 -6.07
N ILE A 66 -1.79 0.10 -6.63
CA ILE A 66 -1.63 1.33 -5.86
C ILE A 66 -2.97 2.07 -5.88
N VAL A 67 -3.42 2.55 -4.74
CA VAL A 67 -4.64 3.36 -4.61
C VAL A 67 -4.24 4.75 -4.13
N SER A 68 -4.60 5.79 -4.87
CA SER A 68 -4.27 7.16 -4.48
C SER A 68 -5.32 8.16 -4.96
N GLN A 69 -5.35 9.33 -4.34
CA GLN A 69 -6.22 10.42 -4.75
C GLN A 69 -5.53 11.27 -5.82
N PRO A 70 -6.25 11.84 -6.79
CA PRO A 70 -5.70 12.73 -7.82
C PRO A 70 -5.46 14.15 -7.26
N THR A 71 -4.84 14.25 -6.08
CA THR A 71 -4.56 15.51 -5.40
C THR A 71 -3.06 15.75 -5.31
N LYS A 72 -2.65 17.02 -5.38
CA LYS A 72 -1.22 17.39 -5.27
C LYS A 72 -0.55 16.83 -4.00
N ILE A 73 -1.27 16.76 -2.89
CA ILE A 73 -0.72 16.27 -1.62
C ILE A 73 -0.48 14.76 -1.68
N SER A 74 -1.47 13.99 -2.16
CA SER A 74 -1.38 12.53 -2.25
C SER A 74 -0.37 12.07 -3.30
N THR A 75 -0.20 12.83 -4.39
CA THR A 75 0.80 12.53 -5.43
C THR A 75 2.24 12.53 -4.90
N ILE A 76 2.58 13.36 -3.90
CA ILE A 76 3.95 13.42 -3.37
C ILE A 76 4.35 12.07 -2.75
N GLY A 77 3.44 11.46 -1.98
CA GLY A 77 3.66 10.11 -1.42
C GLY A 77 3.65 9.04 -2.50
N LEU A 78 2.71 9.12 -3.44
CA LEU A 78 2.56 8.19 -4.55
C LEU A 78 3.84 8.04 -5.38
N ILE A 79 4.47 9.15 -5.78
CA ILE A 79 5.70 9.13 -6.59
C ILE A 79 6.80 8.35 -5.87
N ARG A 80 7.00 8.63 -4.56
CA ARG A 80 8.01 7.93 -3.75
C ARG A 80 7.71 6.44 -3.67
N THR A 81 6.45 6.05 -3.50
CA THR A 81 6.05 4.64 -3.49
C THR A 81 6.34 3.97 -4.83
N ILE A 82 5.98 4.60 -5.96
CA ILE A 82 6.24 4.08 -7.31
C ILE A 82 7.75 3.86 -7.51
N ASP A 83 8.57 4.86 -7.16
CA ASP A 83 10.02 4.77 -7.30
C ASP A 83 10.60 3.62 -6.46
N LEU A 84 10.13 3.46 -5.22
CA LEU A 84 10.57 2.39 -4.32
C LEU A 84 10.19 0.99 -4.84
N LEU A 85 8.96 0.82 -5.33
CA LEU A 85 8.51 -0.44 -5.94
C LEU A 85 9.33 -0.77 -7.19
N ARG A 86 9.63 0.23 -8.03
CA ARG A 86 10.49 0.08 -9.21
C ARG A 86 11.91 -0.35 -8.82
N VAL A 87 12.52 0.28 -7.81
CA VAL A 87 13.87 -0.08 -7.30
C VAL A 87 13.89 -1.51 -6.76
N LYS A 88 12.84 -1.93 -6.06
CA LYS A 88 12.68 -3.30 -5.54
C LYS A 88 12.24 -4.31 -6.60
N GLN A 89 12.03 -3.89 -7.84
CA GLN A 89 11.55 -4.71 -8.95
C GLN A 89 10.22 -5.41 -8.65
N ILE A 90 9.37 -4.76 -7.85
CA ILE A 90 8.04 -5.27 -7.52
C ILE A 90 7.08 -4.89 -8.66
N PRO A 91 6.33 -5.83 -9.24
CA PRO A 91 5.38 -5.53 -10.31
C PRO A 91 4.26 -4.61 -9.84
N ILE A 92 4.04 -3.50 -10.55
CA ILE A 92 2.88 -2.64 -10.35
C ILE A 92 1.82 -3.05 -11.38
N LEU A 93 0.70 -3.60 -10.90
CA LEU A 93 -0.39 -4.08 -11.75
C LEU A 93 -1.27 -2.94 -12.25
N GLY A 94 -1.35 -1.85 -11.48
CA GLY A 94 -2.11 -0.67 -11.84
C GLY A 94 -2.18 0.38 -10.74
N LEU A 95 -2.70 1.55 -11.12
CA LEU A 95 -2.99 2.67 -10.24
C LEU A 95 -4.49 2.99 -10.29
N VAL A 96 -5.14 2.97 -9.13
CA VAL A 96 -6.55 3.32 -8.97
C VAL A 96 -6.67 4.74 -8.45
N ALA A 97 -7.37 5.59 -9.20
CA ALA A 97 -7.72 6.95 -8.80
C ALA A 97 -8.92 6.90 -7.85
N ASN A 98 -8.66 6.99 -6.54
CA ASN A 98 -9.70 7.04 -5.52
C ASN A 98 -10.19 8.48 -5.32
N GLN A 99 -11.48 8.63 -5.01
CA GLN A 99 -12.13 9.93 -4.76
C GLN A 99 -11.86 10.96 -5.88
N ASP A 100 -11.88 10.52 -7.14
CA ASP A 100 -11.72 11.38 -8.32
C ASP A 100 -13.02 12.09 -8.69
N GLY A 101 -13.55 12.82 -7.71
CA GLY A 101 -14.82 13.55 -7.80
C GLY A 101 -16.05 12.73 -7.40
N PHE A 102 -17.19 13.40 -7.43
CA PHE A 102 -18.51 12.83 -7.13
C PHE A 102 -19.56 13.46 -8.04
N LEU A 103 -20.65 12.73 -8.29
CA LEU A 103 -21.78 13.23 -9.07
C LEU A 103 -22.70 14.06 -8.15
N ASN A 104 -22.87 15.34 -8.46
CA ASN A 104 -23.79 16.21 -7.72
C ASN A 104 -25.25 15.96 -8.12
N ARG A 105 -26.20 16.65 -7.47
CA ARG A 105 -27.64 16.51 -7.75
C ARG A 105 -28.05 17.03 -9.13
N LEU A 106 -27.20 17.81 -9.79
CA LEU A 106 -27.41 18.36 -11.14
C LEU A 106 -26.83 17.45 -12.23
N GLY A 107 -26.20 16.33 -11.87
CA GLY A 107 -25.54 15.43 -12.82
C GLY A 107 -24.15 15.90 -13.25
N GLU A 108 -23.55 16.84 -12.51
CA GLU A 108 -22.22 17.36 -12.77
C GLU A 108 -21.18 16.67 -11.88
N ILE A 109 -19.96 16.53 -12.37
CA ILE A 109 -18.84 16.03 -11.57
C ILE A 109 -18.23 17.19 -10.78
N GLU A 110 -18.24 17.06 -9.46
CA GLU A 110 -17.59 17.97 -8.53
C GLU A 110 -16.39 17.30 -7.87
N TYR A 111 -15.36 18.07 -7.54
CA TYR A 111 -14.15 17.57 -6.89
C TYR A 111 -14.14 17.97 -5.42
N GLN A 112 -13.91 16.98 -4.53
CA GLN A 112 -14.00 17.17 -3.08
C GLN A 112 -12.84 17.99 -2.49
N PHE A 113 -11.70 18.07 -3.18
CA PHE A 113 -10.47 18.62 -2.62
C PHE A 113 -10.12 19.99 -3.21
N LEU A 114 -9.68 20.91 -2.36
CA LEU A 114 -9.25 22.27 -2.73
C LEU A 114 -7.85 22.29 -3.38
N SER A 115 -7.08 21.21 -3.24
CA SER A 115 -5.77 21.10 -3.88
C SER A 115 -5.91 20.93 -5.40
N PRO A 116 -4.98 21.44 -6.21
CA PRO A 116 -4.97 21.20 -7.64
C PRO A 116 -5.08 19.71 -7.97
N ARG A 117 -5.94 19.38 -8.95
CA ARG A 117 -6.07 18.03 -9.47
C ARG A 117 -4.80 17.64 -10.22
N VAL A 118 -4.35 16.40 -10.01
CA VAL A 118 -3.22 15.82 -10.73
C VAL A 118 -3.71 14.73 -11.65
N ASP A 119 -3.18 14.72 -12.87
CA ASP A 119 -3.39 13.65 -13.83
C ASP A 119 -2.55 12.43 -13.44
N LEU A 120 -3.18 11.44 -12.81
CA LEU A 120 -2.51 10.23 -12.33
C LEU A 120 -1.97 9.36 -13.46
N GLN A 121 -2.50 9.46 -14.69
CA GLN A 121 -1.95 8.71 -15.83
C GLN A 121 -0.52 9.18 -16.13
N LYS A 122 -0.27 10.49 -16.04
CA LYS A 122 1.08 11.06 -16.22
C LYS A 122 2.04 10.72 -15.08
N VAL A 123 1.52 10.38 -13.90
CA VAL A 123 2.33 9.98 -12.75
C VAL A 123 2.70 8.50 -12.82
N ALA A 124 1.85 7.66 -13.41
CA ALA A 124 2.06 6.22 -13.53
C ALA A 124 3.07 5.83 -14.64
N LEU A 125 3.25 6.70 -15.65
CA LEU A 125 4.27 6.58 -16.71
C LEU A 125 5.66 6.86 -16.13
#